data_AF-A0A161XD39-F1
#
_entry.id   AF-A0A161XD39-F1
#
_cell.length_a   1.000
_cell.length_b   1.000
_cell.length_c   1.000
_cell.angle_alpha   90.00
_cell.angle_beta   90.00
_cell.angle_gamma   90.00
#
_symmetry.space_group_name_H-M   'P 1'
#
loop_
_entity.id
_entity.type
_entity.pdbx_description
1 polymer ?
#
loop_
_entity_poly.entity_id
_entity_poly.type
_entity_poly.pdbx_seq_one_letter_code
_entity_poly.pdbx_strand_id
1 'polypeptide(L)'
;MGRVSRTAGRPRGFDRQQALEQALRLFWRHGYEATPISTLVETIGVKPPSLYAAFGDKRALFSAAVRHYQQTYGAFTERALAEEPTAHAALRRLLFDAAADYADPSHPPGCMIITAATNCTPAADDVRAELRALREATKTAFREKISADIDAGRLPADTDADGLASFYAATVQGMSVQACDGADRSELKRIAEHALAAWPR
;
A
#
# COMPACT_ATOMS: atom_id res chain seq x y z
N MET A 1 -15.00 59.68 -3.74
CA MET A 1 -13.66 59.06 -3.77
C MET A 1 -13.73 57.74 -3.00
N GLY A 2 -13.27 56.65 -3.61
CA GLY A 2 -13.70 55.27 -3.35
C GLY A 2 -13.35 54.64 -1.99
N ARG A 3 -14.27 53.78 -1.52
CA ARG A 3 -14.04 52.77 -0.50
C ARG A 3 -13.04 51.75 -1.03
N VAL A 4 -11.88 51.65 -0.38
CA VAL A 4 -10.97 50.51 -0.52
C VAL A 4 -11.68 49.29 0.09
N SER A 5 -12.19 48.41 -0.77
CA SER A 5 -12.59 47.06 -0.37
C SER A 5 -11.32 46.29 -0.02
N ARG A 6 -11.09 46.09 1.28
CA ARG A 6 -10.15 45.08 1.78
C ARG A 6 -10.67 43.73 1.34
N THR A 7 -10.05 43.15 0.31
CA THR A 7 -10.20 41.74 -0.03
C THR A 7 -9.84 40.94 1.22
N ALA A 8 -10.86 40.42 1.91
CA ALA A 8 -10.68 39.54 3.04
C ALA A 8 -9.87 38.34 2.55
N GLY A 9 -8.68 38.16 3.11
CA GLY A 9 -7.74 37.14 2.69
C GLY A 9 -8.40 35.78 2.65
N ARG A 10 -8.09 35.01 1.59
CA ARG A 10 -8.29 33.57 1.54
C ARG A 10 -7.95 33.01 2.93
N PRO A 11 -8.88 32.36 3.64
CA PRO A 11 -8.53 31.79 4.93
C PRO A 11 -7.30 30.92 4.72
N ARG A 12 -6.34 30.97 5.66
CA ARG A 12 -5.16 30.09 5.69
C ARG A 12 -5.68 28.65 5.74
N GLY A 13 -6.00 28.10 4.57
CA GLY A 13 -6.49 26.75 4.41
C GLY A 13 -5.39 25.80 4.81
N PHE A 14 -5.74 24.74 5.54
CA PHE A 14 -4.79 23.68 5.83
C PHE A 14 -4.32 23.04 4.51
N ASP A 15 -3.07 22.58 4.48
CA ASP A 15 -2.53 21.89 3.32
C ASP A 15 -3.19 20.51 3.20
N ARG A 16 -4.00 20.35 2.16
CA ARG A 16 -4.73 19.11 1.90
C ARG A 16 -3.78 17.92 1.70
N GLN A 17 -2.63 18.12 1.07
CA GLN A 17 -1.69 17.04 0.82
C GLN A 17 -0.97 16.64 2.10
N GLN A 18 -0.58 17.62 2.92
CA GLN A 18 -0.02 17.34 4.25
C GLN A 18 -1.02 16.62 5.16
N ALA A 19 -2.28 17.03 5.15
CA ALA A 19 -3.35 16.35 5.88
C ALA A 19 -3.57 14.90 5.41
N LEU A 20 -3.49 14.67 4.10
CA LEU A 20 -3.61 13.33 3.52
C LEU A 20 -2.45 12.42 3.96
N GLU A 21 -1.22 12.93 3.95
CA GLU A 21 -0.03 12.21 4.41
C GLU A 21 -0.12 11.84 5.90
N GLN A 22 -0.59 12.76 6.74
CA GLN A 22 -0.79 12.50 8.16
C GLN A 22 -1.91 11.47 8.40
N ALA A 23 -3.02 11.58 7.67
CA ALA A 23 -4.11 10.60 7.73
C ALA A 23 -3.64 9.21 7.28
N LEU A 24 -2.87 9.12 6.19
CA LEU A 24 -2.25 7.89 5.70
C LEU A 24 -1.43 7.25 6.82
N ARG A 25 -0.52 8.00 7.46
CA ARG A 25 0.35 7.47 8.51
C ARG A 25 -0.43 6.97 9.73
N LEU A 26 -1.52 7.62 10.10
CA LEU A 26 -2.41 7.15 11.17
C LEU A 26 -3.11 5.85 10.79
N PHE A 27 -3.71 5.79 9.59
CA PHE A 27 -4.38 4.59 9.11
C PHE A 27 -3.42 3.43 8.90
N TRP A 28 -2.17 3.69 8.50
CA TRP A 28 -1.15 2.65 8.37
C TRP A 28 -0.75 2.07 9.73
N ARG A 29 -0.60 2.91 10.76
CA ARG A 29 -0.25 2.45 12.12
C ARG A 29 -1.39 1.71 12.82
N HIS A 30 -2.61 2.21 12.68
CA HIS A 30 -3.72 1.80 13.54
C HIS A 30 -4.82 1.06 12.78
N GLY A 31 -4.81 1.09 11.45
CA GLY A 31 -5.91 0.59 10.64
C GLY A 31 -7.09 1.57 10.57
N TYR A 32 -8.06 1.23 9.72
CA TYR A 32 -9.23 2.09 9.48
C TYR A 32 -10.09 2.28 10.73
N GLU A 33 -10.55 1.19 11.35
CA GLU A 33 -11.53 1.27 12.44
C GLU A 33 -10.94 1.88 13.71
N ALA A 34 -9.74 1.47 14.10
CA ALA A 34 -9.08 1.96 15.31
C ALA A 34 -8.50 3.38 15.18
N THR A 35 -8.78 4.09 14.07
CA THR A 35 -8.46 5.51 13.90
C THR A 35 -9.72 6.38 13.93
N PRO A 36 -10.16 6.90 15.10
CA PRO A 36 -11.32 7.78 15.18
C PRO A 36 -11.14 9.09 14.41
N ILE A 37 -12.26 9.70 13.98
CA ILE A 37 -12.23 11.06 13.39
C ILE A 37 -11.61 12.07 14.35
N SER A 38 -11.86 11.97 15.65
CA SER A 38 -11.26 12.84 16.66
C SER A 38 -9.73 12.81 16.60
N THR A 39 -9.14 11.62 16.55
CA THR A 39 -7.68 11.44 16.41
C THR A 39 -7.15 12.05 15.12
N LEU A 40 -7.88 11.90 14.00
CA LEU A 40 -7.50 12.49 12.72
C LEU A 40 -7.49 14.01 12.79
N VAL A 41 -8.55 14.64 13.30
CA VAL A 41 -8.66 16.10 13.35
C VAL A 41 -7.65 16.72 14.33
N GLU A 42 -7.40 16.05 15.46
CA GLU A 42 -6.39 16.45 16.45
C GLU A 42 -4.98 16.40 15.87
N THR A 43 -4.63 15.29 15.20
CA THR A 43 -3.29 15.10 14.62
C THR A 43 -3.06 16.03 13.42
N ILE A 44 -4.08 16.22 12.59
CA ILE A 44 -3.99 17.09 11.40
C ILE A 44 -4.05 18.58 11.79
N GLY A 45 -4.56 18.90 12.98
CA GLY A 45 -4.70 20.28 13.44
C GLY A 45 -5.82 21.04 12.71
N VAL A 46 -6.89 20.34 12.32
CA VAL A 46 -8.05 20.92 11.62
C VAL A 46 -9.33 20.73 12.42
N LYS A 47 -10.37 21.50 12.09
CA LYS A 47 -11.71 21.26 12.65
C LYS A 47 -12.42 20.17 11.82
N PRO A 48 -13.30 19.34 12.42
CA PRO A 48 -14.04 18.31 11.69
C PRO A 48 -14.75 18.80 10.42
N PRO A 49 -15.43 19.97 10.40
CA PRO A 49 -16.06 20.47 9.16
C PRO A 49 -15.05 20.74 8.04
N SER A 50 -13.83 21.16 8.37
CA SER A 50 -12.78 21.42 7.37
C SER A 50 -12.25 20.12 6.77
N LEU A 51 -12.10 19.07 7.59
CA LEU A 51 -11.70 17.74 7.12
C LEU A 51 -12.77 17.16 6.19
N TYR A 52 -14.04 17.22 6.60
CA TYR A 52 -15.16 16.73 5.80
C TYR A 52 -15.35 17.53 4.50
N ALA A 53 -15.17 18.85 4.53
CA ALA A 53 -15.24 19.66 3.31
C ALA A 53 -14.16 19.28 2.28
N ALA A 54 -12.99 18.80 2.72
CA ALA A 54 -11.87 18.46 1.83
C ALA A 54 -11.86 17.01 1.34
N PHE A 55 -12.41 16.09 2.13
CA PHE A 55 -12.31 14.64 1.88
C PHE A 55 -13.66 13.91 1.90
N GLY A 56 -14.77 14.57 2.22
CA GLY A 56 -16.09 13.96 2.38
C GLY A 56 -16.27 13.40 3.77
N ASP A 57 -16.02 12.11 3.96
CA ASP A 57 -16.12 11.41 5.23
C ASP A 57 -14.83 10.63 5.54
N LYS A 58 -14.83 9.88 6.65
CA LYS A 58 -13.69 9.03 7.04
C LYS A 58 -13.36 8.01 5.95
N ARG A 59 -14.38 7.47 5.30
CA ARG A 59 -14.27 6.39 4.31
C ARG A 59 -13.59 6.89 3.03
N ALA A 60 -14.01 8.04 2.54
CA ALA A 60 -13.44 8.71 1.38
C ALA A 60 -12.01 9.22 1.66
N LEU A 61 -11.74 9.71 2.88
CA LEU A 61 -10.37 10.02 3.32
C LEU A 61 -9.48 8.76 3.34
N PHE A 62 -9.99 7.64 3.83
CA PHE A 62 -9.26 6.37 3.83
C PHE A 62 -8.94 5.89 2.41
N SER A 63 -9.92 5.87 1.49
CA SER A 63 -9.65 5.53 0.09
C SER A 63 -8.65 6.49 -0.57
N ALA A 64 -8.69 7.78 -0.23
CA ALA A 64 -7.70 8.73 -0.71
C ALA A 64 -6.31 8.41 -0.18
N ALA A 65 -6.20 8.01 1.09
CA ALA A 65 -4.94 7.60 1.71
C ALA A 65 -4.39 6.31 1.09
N VAL A 66 -5.24 5.32 0.81
CA VAL A 66 -4.86 4.08 0.11
C VAL A 66 -4.31 4.38 -1.29
N ARG A 67 -4.97 5.25 -2.07
CA ARG A 67 -4.47 5.65 -3.39
C ARG A 67 -3.14 6.40 -3.29
N HIS A 68 -3.02 7.31 -2.33
CA HIS A 68 -1.77 8.05 -2.09
C HIS A 68 -0.63 7.10 -1.68
N TYR A 69 -0.91 6.09 -0.86
CA TYR A 69 0.03 5.02 -0.53
C TYR A 69 0.51 4.27 -1.78
N GLN A 70 -0.41 3.83 -2.65
CA GLN A 70 -0.06 3.12 -3.88
C GLN A 70 0.82 3.95 -4.83
N GLN A 71 0.64 5.28 -4.84
CA GLN A 71 1.41 6.19 -5.70
C GLN A 71 2.78 6.58 -5.11
N THR A 72 3.01 6.31 -3.82
CA THR A 72 4.23 6.70 -3.11
C THR A 72 4.98 5.48 -2.60
N TYR A 73 4.68 5.03 -1.39
CA TYR A 73 5.36 3.91 -0.71
C TYR A 73 5.12 2.58 -1.45
N GLY A 74 3.87 2.28 -1.83
CA GLY A 74 3.50 1.04 -2.52
C GLY A 74 3.87 0.97 -4.00
N ALA A 75 4.38 2.05 -4.59
CA ALA A 75 4.57 2.16 -6.04
C ALA A 75 5.65 1.21 -6.60
N PHE A 76 6.53 0.66 -5.74
CA PHE A 76 7.57 -0.28 -6.19
C PHE A 76 6.99 -1.55 -6.83
N THR A 77 5.81 -1.99 -6.38
CA THR A 77 5.15 -3.20 -6.91
C THR A 77 4.77 -3.02 -8.38
N GLU A 78 4.09 -1.91 -8.69
CA GLU A 78 3.67 -1.59 -10.06
C GLU A 78 4.90 -1.36 -10.97
N ARG A 79 5.90 -0.61 -10.49
CA ARG A 79 7.15 -0.38 -11.24
C ARG A 79 7.88 -1.67 -11.56
N ALA A 80 8.05 -2.58 -10.59
CA ALA A 80 8.73 -3.84 -10.82
C ALA A 80 8.02 -4.70 -11.87
N LEU A 81 6.69 -4.76 -11.84
CA LEU A 81 5.91 -5.52 -12.82
C LEU A 81 5.91 -4.89 -14.21
N ALA A 82 5.90 -3.56 -14.30
CA ALA A 82 5.87 -2.83 -15.57
C ALA A 82 7.24 -2.77 -16.26
N GLU A 83 8.31 -2.54 -15.51
CA GLU A 83 9.63 -2.23 -16.05
C GLU A 83 10.50 -3.47 -16.31
N GLU A 84 10.32 -4.55 -15.54
CA GLU A 84 11.16 -5.74 -15.67
C GLU A 84 10.71 -6.65 -16.82
N PRO A 85 11.63 -7.23 -17.61
CA PRO A 85 11.29 -7.95 -18.83
C PRO A 85 10.75 -9.37 -18.60
N THR A 86 10.97 -9.93 -17.41
CA THR A 86 10.57 -11.31 -17.05
C THR A 86 9.86 -11.32 -15.70
N ALA A 87 9.05 -12.33 -15.45
CA ALA A 87 8.38 -12.55 -14.17
C ALA A 87 9.40 -12.77 -13.05
N HIS A 88 10.47 -13.53 -13.31
CA HIS A 88 11.56 -13.73 -12.34
C HIS A 88 12.22 -12.39 -11.94
N ALA A 89 12.57 -11.56 -12.91
CA ALA A 89 13.21 -10.26 -12.65
C ALA A 89 12.26 -9.31 -11.88
N ALA A 90 10.98 -9.28 -12.26
CA ALA A 90 9.96 -8.47 -11.58
C ALA A 90 9.77 -8.88 -10.13
N LEU A 91 9.56 -10.18 -9.88
CA LEU A 91 9.35 -10.69 -8.53
C LEU A 91 10.60 -10.56 -7.67
N ARG A 92 11.80 -10.76 -8.26
CA ARG A 92 13.07 -10.46 -7.60
C ARG A 92 13.12 -9.01 -7.14
N ARG A 93 12.95 -8.06 -8.05
CA ARG A 93 13.01 -6.63 -7.71
C ARG A 93 11.97 -6.28 -6.65
N LEU A 94 10.73 -6.73 -6.84
CA LEU A 94 9.63 -6.50 -5.90
C LEU A 94 9.96 -7.00 -4.49
N LEU A 95 10.47 -8.23 -4.35
CA LEU A 95 10.79 -8.81 -3.04
C LEU A 95 11.91 -8.04 -2.34
N PHE A 96 12.96 -7.63 -3.07
CA PHE A 96 14.05 -6.86 -2.47
C PHE A 96 13.65 -5.41 -2.15
N ASP A 97 12.83 -4.78 -2.99
CA ASP A 97 12.26 -3.46 -2.72
C ASP A 97 11.33 -3.52 -1.49
N ALA A 98 10.47 -4.55 -1.39
CA ALA A 98 9.64 -4.79 -0.22
C ALA A 98 10.47 -5.01 1.06
N ALA A 99 11.56 -5.77 1.00
CA ALA A 99 12.45 -5.97 2.14
C ALA A 99 13.11 -4.67 2.62
N ALA A 100 13.39 -3.73 1.70
CA ALA A 100 13.96 -2.44 2.05
C ALA A 100 12.89 -1.48 2.60
N ASP A 101 11.76 -1.34 1.90
CA ASP A 101 10.69 -0.42 2.23
C ASP A 101 10.00 -0.82 3.54
N TYR A 102 9.59 -2.08 3.70
CA TYR A 102 8.82 -2.51 4.87
C TYR A 102 9.56 -2.36 6.20
N ALA A 103 10.90 -2.34 6.18
CA ALA A 103 11.74 -2.15 7.36
C ALA A 103 12.31 -0.72 7.48
N ASP A 104 11.91 0.22 6.62
CA ASP A 104 12.39 1.60 6.65
C ASP A 104 11.81 2.34 7.88
N PRO A 105 12.66 2.91 8.76
CA PRO A 105 12.20 3.58 9.98
C PRO A 105 11.53 4.94 9.73
N SER A 106 11.57 5.47 8.51
CA SER A 106 10.97 6.76 8.15
C SER A 106 9.44 6.72 8.06
N HIS A 107 8.85 5.52 8.03
CA HIS A 107 7.41 5.30 8.01
C HIS A 107 7.01 4.08 8.86
N PRO A 108 5.71 3.83 9.09
CA PRO A 108 5.26 2.62 9.77
C PRO A 108 5.72 1.36 9.00
N PRO A 109 6.01 0.25 9.70
CA PRO A 109 6.49 -0.96 9.06
C PRO A 109 5.41 -1.67 8.25
N GLY A 110 5.85 -2.51 7.31
CA GLY A 110 4.98 -3.35 6.47
C GLY A 110 4.16 -2.54 5.46
N CYS A 111 3.17 -3.16 4.83
CA CYS A 111 2.34 -2.55 3.79
C CYS A 111 0.97 -2.14 4.32
N MET A 112 0.61 -0.86 4.16
CA MET A 112 -0.69 -0.34 4.58
C MET A 112 -1.88 -1.15 4.04
N ILE A 113 -1.82 -1.64 2.79
CA ILE A 113 -2.92 -2.41 2.17
C ILE A 113 -3.10 -3.79 2.84
N ILE A 114 -2.01 -4.34 3.37
CA ILE A 114 -1.99 -5.64 4.06
C ILE A 114 -2.40 -5.45 5.52
N THR A 115 -1.84 -4.45 6.21
CA THR A 115 -1.99 -4.26 7.66
C THR A 115 -3.24 -3.48 8.06
N ALA A 116 -3.80 -2.62 7.21
CA ALA A 116 -4.99 -1.86 7.56
C ALA A 116 -6.27 -2.72 7.56
N ALA A 117 -6.23 -3.92 6.96
CA ALA A 117 -7.37 -4.83 6.83
C ALA A 117 -7.48 -5.89 7.93
N THR A 118 -6.40 -6.15 8.67
CA THR A 118 -6.27 -7.32 9.56
C THR A 118 -7.22 -7.27 10.76
N ASN A 119 -7.71 -6.08 11.12
CA ASN A 119 -8.56 -5.86 12.30
C ASN A 119 -9.96 -5.33 11.96
N CYS A 120 -10.44 -5.49 10.72
CA CYS A 120 -11.76 -4.99 10.32
C CYS A 120 -12.90 -5.88 10.87
N THR A 121 -13.80 -5.30 11.65
CA THR A 121 -15.09 -5.90 12.03
C THR A 121 -16.06 -5.94 10.84
N PRO A 122 -17.21 -6.63 10.94
CA PRO A 122 -18.24 -6.60 9.92
C PRO A 122 -18.75 -5.18 9.56
N ALA A 123 -18.55 -4.19 10.44
CA ALA A 123 -18.93 -2.81 10.19
C ALA A 123 -18.06 -2.10 9.14
N ALA A 124 -16.88 -2.64 8.83
CA ALA A 124 -15.94 -2.12 7.81
C ALA A 124 -15.77 -3.08 6.62
N ASP A 125 -16.86 -3.78 6.25
CA ASP A 125 -16.91 -4.74 5.15
C ASP A 125 -16.47 -4.17 3.80
N ASP A 126 -16.85 -2.93 3.52
CA ASP A 126 -16.52 -2.22 2.30
C ASP A 126 -15.02 -1.86 2.22
N VAL A 127 -14.40 -1.48 3.34
CA VAL A 127 -12.95 -1.27 3.46
C VAL A 127 -12.20 -2.58 3.27
N ARG A 128 -12.65 -3.65 3.93
CA ARG A 128 -12.07 -4.98 3.75
C ARG A 128 -12.16 -5.44 2.29
N ALA A 129 -13.28 -5.18 1.62
CA ALA A 129 -13.49 -5.50 0.21
C ALA A 129 -12.55 -4.69 -0.72
N GLU A 130 -12.40 -3.38 -0.50
CA GLU A 130 -11.45 -2.54 -1.26
C GLU A 130 -10.03 -3.09 -1.14
N LEU A 131 -9.55 -3.31 0.08
CA LEU A 131 -8.18 -3.79 0.32
C LEU A 131 -7.97 -5.22 -0.23
N ARG A 132 -8.99 -6.08 -0.15
CA ARG A 132 -8.96 -7.42 -0.78
C ARG A 132 -8.84 -7.29 -2.29
N ALA A 133 -9.62 -6.43 -2.93
CA ALA A 133 -9.57 -6.23 -4.37
C ALA A 133 -8.18 -5.78 -4.83
N LEU A 134 -7.50 -4.92 -4.08
CA LEU A 134 -6.12 -4.49 -4.38
C LEU A 134 -5.10 -5.64 -4.29
N ARG A 135 -5.22 -6.49 -3.27
CA ARG A 135 -4.35 -7.68 -3.12
C ARG A 135 -4.60 -8.69 -4.24
N GLU A 136 -5.85 -8.93 -4.59
CA GLU A 136 -6.22 -9.82 -5.69
C GLU A 136 -5.76 -9.27 -7.05
N ALA A 137 -5.88 -7.97 -7.30
CA ALA A 137 -5.36 -7.35 -8.51
C ALA A 137 -3.83 -7.51 -8.65
N THR A 138 -3.09 -7.37 -7.55
CA THR A 138 -1.64 -7.60 -7.54
C THR A 138 -1.31 -9.06 -7.86
N LYS A 139 -2.04 -10.01 -7.27
CA LYS A 139 -1.87 -11.45 -7.55
C LYS A 139 -2.19 -11.78 -9.01
N THR A 140 -3.24 -11.20 -9.57
CA THR A 140 -3.56 -11.33 -11.00
C THR A 140 -2.42 -10.81 -11.88
N ALA A 141 -1.84 -9.66 -11.54
CA ALA A 141 -0.70 -9.11 -12.29
C ALA A 141 0.55 -10.01 -12.22
N PHE A 142 0.79 -10.67 -11.08
CA PHE A 142 1.84 -11.70 -10.96
C PHE A 142 1.58 -12.87 -11.91
N ARG A 143 0.35 -13.41 -11.87
CA ARG A 143 -0.08 -14.51 -12.73
C ARG A 143 0.09 -14.17 -14.21
N GLU A 144 -0.39 -13.01 -14.65
CA GLU A 144 -0.30 -12.57 -16.04
C GLU A 144 1.15 -12.50 -16.52
N LYS A 145 2.05 -11.94 -15.70
CA LYS A 145 3.47 -11.85 -16.05
C LYS A 145 4.14 -13.22 -16.11
N ILE A 146 3.77 -14.14 -15.20
CA ILE A 146 4.25 -15.53 -15.20
C ILE A 146 3.75 -16.26 -16.45
N SER A 147 2.46 -16.14 -16.79
CA SER A 147 1.89 -16.72 -18.01
C SER A 147 2.58 -16.22 -19.27
N ALA A 148 2.91 -14.93 -19.34
CA ALA A 148 3.65 -14.37 -20.48
C ALA A 148 5.07 -14.97 -20.62
N ASP A 149 5.72 -15.36 -19.52
CA ASP A 149 6.99 -16.08 -19.57
C ASP A 149 6.83 -17.54 -20.00
N ILE A 150 5.73 -18.21 -19.62
CA ILE A 150 5.39 -19.55 -20.11
C ILE A 150 5.15 -19.52 -21.62
N ASP A 151 4.31 -18.60 -22.10
CA ASP A 151 3.97 -18.46 -23.53
C ASP A 151 5.21 -18.14 -24.39
N ALA A 152 6.18 -17.41 -23.82
CA ALA A 152 7.43 -17.11 -24.48
C ALA A 152 8.51 -18.21 -24.35
N GLY A 153 8.19 -19.34 -23.73
CA GLY A 153 9.12 -20.46 -23.52
C GLY A 153 10.26 -20.17 -22.54
N ARG A 154 10.11 -19.16 -21.68
CA ARG A 154 11.07 -18.83 -20.60
C ARG A 154 10.84 -19.66 -19.34
N LEU A 155 9.67 -20.27 -19.22
CA LEU A 155 9.30 -21.19 -18.15
C LEU A 155 8.80 -22.52 -18.73
N PRO A 156 8.89 -23.63 -17.98
CA PRO A 156 8.27 -24.90 -18.37
C PRO A 156 6.78 -24.74 -18.65
N ALA A 157 6.29 -25.39 -19.72
CA ALA A 157 4.90 -25.27 -20.17
C ALA A 157 3.86 -25.78 -19.16
N ASP A 158 4.27 -26.63 -18.22
CA ASP A 158 3.47 -27.19 -17.14
C ASP A 158 3.56 -26.40 -15.82
N THR A 159 4.21 -25.22 -15.83
CA THR A 159 4.28 -24.35 -14.66
C THR A 159 2.88 -23.90 -14.22
N ASP A 160 2.52 -24.17 -12.96
CA ASP A 160 1.29 -23.66 -12.34
C ASP A 160 1.42 -22.15 -12.04
N ALA A 161 1.00 -21.31 -12.99
CA ALA A 161 1.05 -19.86 -12.87
C ALA A 161 0.20 -19.32 -11.71
N ASP A 162 -0.96 -19.93 -11.44
CA ASP A 162 -1.89 -19.53 -10.37
C ASP A 162 -1.31 -19.85 -8.99
N GLY A 163 -0.74 -21.04 -8.83
CA GLY A 163 -0.03 -21.45 -7.62
C GLY A 163 1.20 -20.60 -7.36
N LEU A 164 2.02 -20.35 -8.38
CA LEU A 164 3.25 -19.54 -8.25
C LEU A 164 2.93 -18.08 -7.91
N ALA A 165 1.92 -17.48 -8.56
CA ALA A 165 1.45 -16.14 -8.22
C ALA A 165 0.94 -16.06 -6.78
N SER A 166 0.19 -17.07 -6.33
CA SER A 166 -0.32 -17.16 -4.96
C SER A 166 0.81 -17.29 -3.94
N PHE A 167 1.84 -18.09 -4.23
CA PHE A 167 3.03 -18.23 -3.39
C PHE A 167 3.76 -16.90 -3.19
N TYR A 168 4.02 -16.16 -4.26
CA TYR A 168 4.70 -14.86 -4.15
C TYR A 168 3.82 -13.80 -3.50
N ALA A 169 2.51 -13.78 -3.77
CA ALA A 169 1.58 -12.89 -3.08
C ALA A 169 1.56 -13.17 -1.56
N ALA A 170 1.53 -14.43 -1.15
CA ALA A 170 1.59 -14.83 0.25
C ALA A 170 2.94 -14.48 0.89
N THR A 171 4.04 -14.65 0.16
CA THR A 171 5.39 -14.27 0.63
C THR A 171 5.48 -12.79 0.96
N VAL A 172 5.04 -11.92 0.04
CA VAL A 172 5.05 -10.46 0.24
C VAL A 172 4.15 -10.07 1.42
N GLN A 173 2.99 -10.72 1.57
CA GLN A 173 2.11 -10.52 2.72
C GLN A 173 2.78 -10.93 4.03
N GLY A 174 3.45 -12.09 4.06
CA GLY A 174 4.21 -12.55 5.21
C GLY A 174 5.35 -11.60 5.58
N MET A 175 6.10 -11.09 4.59
CA MET A 175 7.16 -10.10 4.81
C MET A 175 6.61 -8.81 5.44
N SER A 176 5.44 -8.34 4.99
CA SER A 176 4.78 -7.19 5.60
C SER A 176 4.44 -7.43 7.06
N VAL A 177 3.92 -8.61 7.41
CA VAL A 177 3.56 -8.94 8.79
C VAL A 177 4.81 -9.06 9.66
N GLN A 178 5.86 -9.74 9.19
CA GLN A 178 7.11 -9.86 9.94
C GLN A 178 7.79 -8.51 10.19
N ALA A 179 7.69 -7.56 9.24
CA ALA A 179 8.16 -6.20 9.47
C ALA A 179 7.40 -5.52 10.63
N CYS A 180 6.08 -5.74 10.74
CA CYS A 180 5.28 -5.26 11.87
C CYS A 180 5.69 -5.93 13.20
N ASP A 181 6.15 -7.18 13.16
CA ASP A 181 6.68 -7.91 14.32
C ASP A 181 8.12 -7.50 14.69
N GLY A 182 8.74 -6.61 13.91
CA GLY A 182 10.06 -6.04 14.18
C GLY A 182 11.21 -6.65 13.38
N ALA A 183 10.92 -7.50 12.38
CA ALA A 183 11.95 -8.04 11.50
C ALA A 183 12.66 -6.93 10.73
N ASP A 184 14.00 -6.94 10.74
CA ASP A 184 14.79 -5.93 10.04
C ASP A 184 14.95 -6.22 8.54
N ARG A 185 15.52 -5.26 7.80
CA ARG A 185 15.78 -5.39 6.36
C ARG A 185 16.58 -6.65 6.00
N SER A 186 17.56 -7.04 6.83
CA SER A 186 18.38 -8.21 6.58
C SER A 186 17.59 -9.51 6.73
N GLU A 187 16.67 -9.56 7.70
CA GLU A 187 15.79 -10.70 7.93
C GLU A 187 14.79 -10.86 6.78
N LEU A 188 14.14 -9.77 6.37
CA LEU A 188 13.23 -9.75 5.22
C LEU A 188 13.95 -10.09 3.92
N LYS A 189 15.21 -9.64 3.75
CA LYS A 189 16.04 -10.00 2.60
C LYS A 189 16.27 -11.50 2.50
N ARG A 190 16.49 -12.20 3.62
CA ARG A 190 16.63 -13.67 3.63
C ARG A 190 15.35 -14.36 3.15
N ILE A 191 14.18 -13.85 3.54
CA ILE A 191 12.89 -14.37 3.04
C ILE A 191 12.82 -14.20 1.52
N ALA A 192 13.18 -13.02 1.00
CA ALA A 192 13.22 -12.76 -0.43
C ALA A 192 14.16 -13.72 -1.18
N GLU A 193 15.37 -13.96 -0.65
CA GLU A 193 16.35 -14.89 -1.22
C GLU A 193 15.83 -16.33 -1.27
N HIS A 194 15.21 -16.81 -0.19
CA HIS A 194 14.61 -18.15 -0.15
C HIS A 194 13.42 -18.29 -1.09
N ALA A 195 12.57 -17.25 -1.18
CA ALA A 195 11.45 -17.25 -2.11
C ALA A 195 11.91 -17.29 -3.58
N LEU A 196 13.03 -16.63 -3.91
CA LEU A 196 13.61 -16.71 -5.26
C LEU A 196 14.29 -18.05 -5.54
N ALA A 197 14.87 -18.69 -4.52
CA ALA A 197 15.43 -20.03 -4.68
C ALA A 197 14.36 -21.09 -5.02
N ALA A 198 13.09 -20.82 -4.70
CA ALA A 198 11.95 -21.66 -5.05
C ALA A 198 11.43 -21.43 -6.49
N TRP A 199 12.02 -20.51 -7.26
CA TRP A 199 11.60 -20.26 -8.64
C TRP A 199 11.83 -21.50 -9.52
N PRO A 200 10.85 -21.89 -10.36
CA PRO A 200 10.99 -23.03 -11.26
C PRO A 200 12.12 -22.79 -12.28
N ARG A 201 12.80 -23.87 -12.66
CA ARG A 201 13.90 -23.86 -13.63
C ARG A 201 13.51 -24.58 -14.91
#